data_AF-H1D250-F1
#
_entry.id   AF-H1D250-F1
#
_cell.length_a   1.000
_cell.length_b   1.000
_cell.length_c   1.000
_cell.angle_alpha   90.00
_cell.angle_beta   90.00
_cell.angle_gamma   90.00
#
_symmetry.space_group_name_H-M   'P 1'
#
loop_
_entity.id
_entity.type
_entity.pdbx_description
1 polymer ?
#
loop_
_entity_poly.entity_id
_entity_poly.type
_entity_poly.pdbx_seq_one_letter_code
_entity_poly.pdbx_strand_id
1 'polypeptide(L)'
;MKDGDISPTSTDAVNGSQLYSTENRINFLDSQVNRLGSQINRVGAGAAALAGLHPLDFDPDDKWDFAAGYGNYKNANAVAIGAYYRPNKDVMFNVGGSFSGGENMVNAGISWKFGQKNHVSRSRVSVVKDVLALQQQVAILTKELEAYKSIIGNNGNASMKRNINFPDVPGNHWAYTYVQTLADKGYLKGYPDGEFKGNRALTRYEYAAIIYCALQNGAPSDGNMIRSMDEFGTEISKARELDRFRVDRISGKDNDRKSKMNADSY
;
A
#
# COMPACT_ATOMS: atom_id res chain seq x y z
N MET A 1 61.62 36.31 -60.17
CA MET A 1 61.77 34.88 -60.55
C MET A 1 60.39 34.37 -60.93
N LYS A 2 60.26 33.50 -61.93
CA LYS A 2 58.99 32.85 -62.27
C LYS A 2 58.67 31.77 -61.22
N ASP A 3 57.41 31.45 -61.05
CA ASP A 3 56.97 30.32 -60.22
C ASP A 3 57.46 29.00 -60.85
N GLY A 4 58.00 28.10 -60.04
CA GLY A 4 58.39 26.75 -60.49
C GLY A 4 57.16 25.85 -60.64
N ASP A 5 57.18 24.87 -61.55
CA ASP A 5 56.05 23.94 -61.69
C ASP A 5 55.86 23.06 -60.44
N ILE A 6 54.61 22.95 -59.94
CA ILE A 6 54.26 22.11 -58.79
C ILE A 6 53.62 20.82 -59.30
N SER A 7 54.46 19.83 -59.61
CA SER A 7 54.03 18.51 -60.04
C SER A 7 54.96 17.41 -59.49
N PRO A 8 54.50 16.15 -59.37
CA PRO A 8 55.32 15.06 -58.81
C PRO A 8 56.62 14.77 -59.57
N THR A 9 56.72 15.20 -60.83
CA THR A 9 57.87 14.98 -61.71
C THR A 9 58.69 16.23 -61.98
N SER A 10 58.26 17.39 -61.48
CA SER A 10 58.97 18.66 -61.66
C SER A 10 60.30 18.67 -60.88
N THR A 11 61.33 19.26 -61.49
CA THR A 11 62.62 19.54 -60.84
C THR A 11 62.87 21.04 -60.70
N ASP A 12 61.86 21.87 -61.00
CA ASP A 12 61.92 23.31 -60.86
C ASP A 12 62.03 23.71 -59.38
N ALA A 13 62.83 24.73 -59.08
CA ALA A 13 62.90 25.28 -57.74
C ALA A 13 61.60 26.05 -57.42
N VAL A 14 60.95 25.69 -56.32
CA VAL A 14 59.83 26.48 -55.78
C VAL A 14 60.35 27.76 -55.12
N ASN A 15 59.57 28.84 -55.20
CA ASN A 15 59.95 30.13 -54.61
C ASN A 15 59.26 30.40 -53.26
N GLY A 16 59.69 31.47 -52.59
CA GLY A 16 59.17 31.85 -51.26
C GLY A 16 57.67 32.13 -51.25
N SER A 17 57.08 32.69 -52.31
CA SER A 17 55.63 32.89 -52.41
C SER A 17 54.84 31.58 -52.53
N GLN A 18 55.39 30.59 -53.25
CA GLN A 18 54.79 29.26 -53.36
C GLN A 18 54.82 28.52 -52.02
N LEU A 19 55.93 28.60 -51.27
CA LEU A 19 56.01 28.04 -49.92
C LEU A 19 55.13 28.80 -48.92
N TYR A 20 55.13 30.13 -48.97
CA TYR A 20 54.32 30.98 -48.09
C TYR A 20 52.81 30.74 -48.27
N SER A 21 52.34 30.53 -49.50
CA SER A 21 50.93 30.17 -49.75
C SER A 21 50.56 28.81 -49.13
N THR A 22 51.49 27.86 -49.18
CA THR A 22 51.33 26.55 -48.53
C THR A 22 51.34 26.68 -47.00
N GLU A 23 52.26 27.47 -46.44
CA GLU A 23 52.34 27.75 -44.99
C GLU A 23 51.06 28.41 -44.47
N ASN A 24 50.51 29.38 -45.20
CA ASN A 24 49.23 30.00 -44.86
C ASN A 24 48.08 28.98 -44.86
N ARG A 25 48.08 28.05 -45.83
CA ARG A 25 47.10 26.96 -45.88
C ARG A 25 47.25 26.01 -44.69
N ILE A 26 48.50 25.69 -44.30
CA ILE A 26 48.78 24.86 -43.12
C ILE A 26 48.33 25.56 -41.83
N ASN A 27 48.62 26.85 -41.66
CA ASN A 27 48.18 27.62 -40.49
C ASN A 27 46.65 27.71 -40.38
N PHE A 28 45.96 27.83 -41.52
CA PHE A 28 44.50 27.78 -41.58
C PHE A 28 43.95 26.40 -41.20
N LEU A 29 44.62 25.32 -41.63
CA LEU A 29 44.27 23.95 -41.25
C LEU A 29 44.49 23.70 -39.76
N ASP A 30 45.62 24.12 -39.19
CA ASP A 30 45.91 24.00 -37.75
C ASP A 30 44.82 24.70 -36.91
N SER A 31 44.43 25.91 -37.33
CA SER A 31 43.33 26.65 -36.70
C SER A 31 42.00 25.89 -36.75
N GLN A 32 41.67 25.24 -37.88
CA GLN A 32 40.48 24.41 -38.00
C GLN A 32 40.55 23.14 -37.15
N VAL A 33 41.71 22.48 -37.08
CA VAL A 33 41.93 21.28 -36.27
C VAL A 33 41.78 21.61 -34.78
N ASN A 34 42.31 22.75 -34.31
CA ASN A 34 42.17 23.19 -32.94
C ASN A 34 40.69 23.52 -32.58
N ARG A 35 39.95 24.13 -33.51
CA ARG A 35 38.51 24.35 -33.36
C ARG A 35 37.76 23.02 -33.28
N LEU A 36 38.05 22.08 -34.18
CA LEU A 36 37.45 20.76 -34.19
C LEU A 36 37.70 20.04 -32.85
N GLY A 37 38.91 20.09 -32.31
CA GLY A 37 39.23 19.51 -31.00
C GLY A 37 38.38 20.11 -29.87
N SER A 38 38.17 21.43 -29.91
CA SER A 38 37.30 22.12 -28.94
C SER A 38 35.82 21.74 -29.10
N GLN A 39 35.34 21.61 -30.33
CA GLN A 39 33.97 21.17 -30.64
C GLN A 39 33.73 19.75 -30.17
N ILE A 40 34.68 18.83 -30.43
CA ILE A 40 34.58 17.43 -29.98
C ILE A 40 34.49 17.35 -28.46
N ASN A 41 35.28 18.14 -27.72
CA ASN A 41 35.18 18.12 -26.26
C ASN A 41 33.79 18.57 -25.77
N ARG A 42 33.23 19.61 -26.40
CA ARG A 42 31.88 20.13 -26.10
C ARG A 42 30.78 19.13 -26.42
N VAL A 43 30.88 18.45 -27.57
CA VAL A 43 29.96 17.37 -27.97
C VAL A 43 30.06 16.19 -27.00
N GLY A 44 31.27 15.80 -26.58
CA GLY A 44 31.46 14.76 -25.57
C GLY A 44 30.79 15.10 -24.24
N ALA A 45 30.94 16.35 -23.77
CA ALA A 45 30.26 16.83 -22.58
C ALA A 45 28.73 16.85 -22.76
N GLY A 46 28.24 17.29 -23.92
CA GLY A 46 26.82 17.33 -24.27
C GLY A 46 26.19 15.94 -24.32
N ALA A 47 26.89 14.94 -24.86
CA ALA A 47 26.47 13.55 -24.85
C ALA A 47 26.41 12.99 -23.43
N ALA A 48 27.40 13.28 -22.59
CA ALA A 48 27.39 12.89 -21.18
C ALA A 48 26.22 13.52 -20.41
N ALA A 49 25.90 14.79 -20.68
CA ALA A 49 24.77 15.48 -20.07
C ALA A 49 23.43 14.84 -20.45
N LEU A 50 23.24 14.51 -21.74
CA LEU A 50 22.05 13.81 -22.24
C LEU A 50 21.91 12.40 -21.66
N ALA A 51 23.04 11.69 -21.46
CA ALA A 51 23.04 10.36 -20.86
C ALA A 51 22.61 10.37 -19.39
N GLY A 52 22.83 11.47 -18.69
CA GLY A 52 22.35 11.68 -17.32
C GLY A 52 20.86 12.03 -17.22
N LEU A 53 20.16 12.19 -18.35
CA LEU A 53 18.72 12.44 -18.33
C LEU A 53 17.96 11.13 -18.06
N HIS A 54 17.26 11.09 -16.93
CA HIS A 54 16.48 9.94 -16.51
C HIS A 54 15.05 10.35 -16.13
N PRO A 55 14.02 9.66 -16.67
CA PRO A 55 12.64 9.84 -16.22
C PRO A 55 12.43 9.20 -14.85
N LEU A 56 11.40 9.67 -14.13
CA LEU A 56 10.95 9.04 -12.89
C LEU A 56 10.20 7.73 -13.18
N ASP A 57 9.73 7.04 -12.15
CA ASP A 57 8.89 5.86 -12.31
C ASP A 57 7.53 6.25 -12.93
N PHE A 58 6.92 5.35 -13.70
CA PHE A 58 5.63 5.63 -14.34
C PHE A 58 4.52 5.91 -13.31
N ASP A 59 3.80 7.01 -13.51
CA ASP A 59 2.57 7.35 -12.81
C ASP A 59 1.38 7.33 -13.80
N PRO A 60 0.27 6.63 -13.51
CA PRO A 60 -0.93 6.66 -14.35
C PRO A 60 -1.60 8.04 -14.43
N ASP A 61 -1.48 8.86 -13.37
CA ASP A 61 -2.09 10.18 -13.26
C ASP A 61 -1.21 11.23 -13.98
N ASP A 62 0.12 11.06 -13.94
CA ASP A 62 1.11 11.96 -14.56
C ASP A 62 1.94 11.27 -15.67
N LYS A 63 1.64 11.62 -16.93
CA LYS A 63 2.25 10.99 -18.12
C LYS A 63 3.52 11.68 -18.63
N TRP A 64 3.86 12.85 -18.09
CA TRP A 64 4.98 13.68 -18.51
C TRP A 64 6.05 13.72 -17.42
N ASP A 65 7.29 13.40 -17.78
CA ASP A 65 8.46 13.59 -16.92
C ASP A 65 9.41 14.61 -17.54
N PHE A 66 10.03 15.44 -16.71
CA PHE A 66 11.08 16.36 -17.13
C PHE A 66 12.37 16.06 -16.38
N ALA A 67 13.49 16.08 -17.08
CA ALA A 67 14.81 15.85 -16.51
C ALA A 67 15.79 16.94 -16.92
N ALA A 68 16.76 17.21 -16.06
CA ALA A 68 17.91 18.03 -16.35
C ALA A 68 19.18 17.26 -15.99
N GLY A 69 20.23 17.44 -16.78
CA GLY A 69 21.48 16.70 -16.65
C GLY A 69 22.68 17.61 -16.83
N TYR A 70 23.81 17.20 -16.28
CA TYR A 70 25.10 17.87 -16.44
C TYR A 70 26.14 16.86 -16.91
N GLY A 71 26.99 17.25 -17.84
CA GLY A 71 28.04 16.41 -18.38
C GLY A 71 29.35 17.17 -18.46
N ASN A 72 30.43 16.47 -18.15
CA ASN A 72 31.79 16.98 -18.30
C ASN A 72 32.58 16.00 -19.18
N TYR A 73 33.41 16.54 -20.07
CA TYR A 73 34.36 15.77 -20.84
C TYR A 73 35.62 16.59 -21.07
N LYS A 74 36.76 16.10 -20.56
CA LYS A 74 38.03 16.84 -20.52
C LYS A 74 37.83 18.24 -19.90
N ASN A 75 38.03 19.29 -20.68
CA ASN A 75 37.94 20.69 -20.27
C ASN A 75 36.61 21.37 -20.67
N ALA A 76 35.61 20.62 -21.14
CA ALA A 76 34.30 21.14 -21.53
C ALA A 76 33.18 20.63 -20.61
N ASN A 77 32.17 21.48 -20.41
CA ASN A 77 30.99 21.22 -19.58
C ASN A 77 29.73 21.50 -20.40
N ALA A 78 28.70 20.70 -20.20
CA ALA A 78 27.41 20.86 -20.86
C ALA A 78 26.26 20.62 -19.89
N VAL A 79 25.13 21.24 -20.20
CA VAL A 79 23.85 21.02 -19.51
C VAL A 79 22.85 20.45 -20.51
N ALA A 80 21.99 19.55 -20.06
CA ALA A 80 20.94 18.95 -20.86
C ALA A 80 19.58 19.10 -20.19
N ILE A 81 18.53 19.18 -21.01
CA ILE A 81 17.13 19.14 -20.57
C ILE A 81 16.41 18.13 -21.46
N GLY A 82 15.55 17.31 -20.87
CA GLY A 82 14.73 16.34 -21.58
C GLY A 82 13.30 16.30 -21.06
N ALA A 83 12.39 15.89 -21.95
CA ALA A 83 11.01 15.59 -21.65
C ALA A 83 10.71 14.16 -22.09
N TYR A 84 9.93 13.46 -21.28
CA TYR A 84 9.52 12.08 -21.51
C TYR A 84 8.01 12.01 -21.43
N TYR A 85 7.42 11.23 -22.34
CA TYR A 85 5.99 10.99 -22.36
C TYR A 85 5.71 9.49 -22.32
N ARG A 86 4.91 9.06 -21.35
CA ARG A 86 4.52 7.66 -21.16
C ARG A 86 2.99 7.52 -21.18
N PRO A 87 2.39 7.12 -22.32
CA PRO A 87 0.96 6.83 -22.39
C PRO A 87 0.53 5.70 -21.45
N ASN A 88 1.44 4.76 -21.18
CA ASN A 88 1.24 3.59 -20.34
C ASN A 88 2.59 3.08 -19.80
N LYS A 89 2.57 2.06 -18.95
CA LYS A 89 3.77 1.48 -18.31
C LYS A 89 4.78 0.82 -19.27
N ASP A 90 4.36 0.55 -20.51
CA ASP A 90 5.10 -0.29 -21.47
C ASP A 90 5.72 0.52 -22.61
N VAL A 91 5.22 1.73 -22.90
CA VAL A 91 5.68 2.62 -23.97
C VAL A 91 6.19 3.93 -23.39
N MET A 92 7.37 4.36 -23.85
CA MET A 92 7.92 5.68 -23.52
C MET A 92 8.46 6.36 -24.77
N PHE A 93 8.13 7.64 -24.92
CA PHE A 93 8.75 8.55 -25.87
C PHE A 93 9.65 9.51 -25.10
N ASN A 94 10.78 9.91 -25.69
CA ASN A 94 11.65 10.92 -25.10
C ASN A 94 12.15 11.89 -26.17
N VAL A 95 12.39 13.13 -25.73
CA VAL A 95 13.05 14.18 -26.50
C VAL A 95 13.93 14.98 -25.55
N GLY A 96 15.11 15.36 -25.99
CA GLY A 96 16.03 16.13 -25.15
C GLY A 96 17.02 16.93 -25.98
N GLY A 97 17.63 17.92 -25.34
CA GLY A 97 18.68 18.72 -25.93
C GLY A 97 19.73 19.11 -24.91
N SER A 98 20.97 19.34 -25.38
CA SER A 98 22.06 19.81 -24.55
C SER A 98 22.77 21.01 -25.14
N PHE A 99 23.37 21.80 -24.25
CA PHE A 99 24.00 23.08 -24.53
C PHE A 99 25.39 23.10 -23.89
N SER A 100 26.42 23.34 -24.72
CA SER A 100 27.83 23.28 -24.33
C SER A 100 28.58 24.49 -24.88
N GLY A 101 28.16 25.70 -24.47
CA GLY A 101 28.80 26.98 -24.78
C GLY A 101 29.06 27.23 -26.28
N GLY A 102 28.08 26.93 -27.13
CA GLY A 102 28.13 27.15 -28.58
C GLY A 102 27.78 25.90 -29.40
N GLU A 103 27.98 24.71 -28.84
CA GLU A 103 27.58 23.45 -29.46
C GLU A 103 26.30 22.94 -28.81
N ASN A 104 25.27 22.71 -29.62
CA ASN A 104 23.97 22.23 -29.18
C ASN A 104 23.70 20.84 -29.77
N MET A 105 23.10 19.96 -28.97
CA MET A 105 22.71 18.62 -29.41
C MET A 105 21.22 18.41 -29.17
N VAL A 106 20.61 17.52 -29.96
CA VAL A 106 19.21 17.10 -29.81
C VAL A 106 19.14 15.58 -29.92
N ASN A 107 18.30 14.95 -29.10
CA ASN A 107 17.96 13.53 -29.20
C ASN A 107 16.44 13.34 -29.17
N ALA A 108 16.01 12.21 -29.73
CA ALA A 108 14.65 11.71 -29.60
C ALA A 108 14.69 10.18 -29.64
N GLY A 109 13.76 9.54 -28.94
CA GLY A 109 13.73 8.09 -28.88
C GLY A 109 12.40 7.52 -28.42
N ILE A 110 12.26 6.22 -28.63
CA ILE A 110 11.13 5.42 -28.18
C ILE A 110 11.65 4.18 -27.44
N SER A 111 10.92 3.74 -26.44
CA SER A 111 11.26 2.55 -25.66
C SER A 111 10.02 1.71 -25.41
N TRP A 112 10.20 0.40 -25.51
CA TRP A 112 9.14 -0.59 -25.29
C TRP A 112 9.61 -1.69 -24.34
N LYS A 113 8.74 -2.07 -23.40
CA LYS A 113 8.97 -3.19 -22.49
C LYS A 113 8.26 -4.45 -23.01
N PHE A 114 8.97 -5.59 -22.99
CA PHE A 114 8.43 -6.91 -23.35
C PHE A 114 8.48 -7.83 -22.11
N GLY A 115 7.37 -8.47 -21.74
CA GLY A 115 7.33 -9.38 -20.59
C GLY A 115 5.92 -9.87 -20.20
N GLN A 116 5.85 -10.97 -19.44
CA GLN A 116 4.60 -11.55 -18.95
C GLN A 116 3.78 -10.51 -18.16
N LYS A 117 2.51 -10.38 -18.54
CA LYS A 117 1.57 -9.39 -18.04
C LYS A 117 1.18 -9.67 -16.58
N ASN A 118 2.06 -9.39 -15.62
CA ASN A 118 1.60 -9.16 -14.25
C ASN A 118 0.95 -7.78 -14.21
N HIS A 119 -0.39 -7.75 -14.10
CA HIS A 119 -1.23 -6.55 -14.18
C HIS A 119 -1.10 -5.63 -12.96
N VAL A 120 -0.19 -5.95 -12.03
CA VAL A 120 0.07 -5.16 -10.83
C VAL A 120 1.19 -4.18 -11.16
N SER A 121 0.87 -3.16 -11.96
CA SER A 121 1.75 -2.00 -12.15
C SER A 121 1.67 -1.14 -10.89
N ARG A 122 2.28 -1.63 -9.82
CA ARG A 122 2.47 -0.92 -8.56
C ARG A 122 3.52 0.15 -8.78
N SER A 123 3.13 1.28 -9.38
CA SER A 123 3.89 2.51 -9.23
C SER A 123 4.10 2.73 -7.73
N ARG A 124 5.30 3.13 -7.30
CA ARG A 124 5.53 3.44 -5.88
C ARG A 124 4.50 4.45 -5.37
N VAL A 125 4.07 5.37 -6.23
CA VAL A 125 3.04 6.36 -5.92
C VAL A 125 1.66 5.70 -5.74
N SER A 126 1.27 4.75 -6.59
CA SER A 126 -0.01 4.04 -6.42
C SER A 126 0.00 3.15 -5.17
N VAL A 127 1.13 2.54 -4.82
CA VAL A 127 1.27 1.82 -3.54
C VAL A 127 1.17 2.77 -2.34
N VAL A 128 1.79 3.94 -2.40
CA VAL A 128 1.69 4.93 -1.32
C VAL A 128 0.26 5.48 -1.22
N LYS A 129 -0.42 5.73 -2.34
CA LYS A 129 -1.83 6.15 -2.39
C LYS A 129 -2.75 5.06 -1.82
N ASP A 130 -2.52 3.80 -2.19
CA ASP A 130 -3.21 2.64 -1.64
C ASP A 130 -2.94 2.50 -0.14
N VAL A 131 -1.70 2.64 0.32
CA VAL A 131 -1.31 2.59 1.74
C VAL A 131 -1.93 3.75 2.50
N LEU A 132 -1.98 4.95 1.92
CA LEU A 132 -2.61 6.13 2.51
C LEU A 132 -4.12 5.97 2.59
N ALA A 133 -4.75 5.40 1.55
CA ALA A 133 -6.15 5.02 1.55
C ALA A 133 -6.45 3.91 2.57
N LEU A 134 -5.57 2.91 2.71
CA LEU A 134 -5.64 1.88 3.75
C LEU A 134 -5.48 2.47 5.15
N GLN A 135 -4.56 3.42 5.35
CA GLN A 135 -4.39 4.13 6.61
C GLN A 135 -5.63 4.97 6.95
N GLN A 136 -6.25 5.61 5.95
CA GLN A 136 -7.52 6.32 6.12
C GLN A 136 -8.66 5.36 6.46
N GLN A 137 -8.74 4.20 5.80
CA GLN A 137 -9.71 3.15 6.15
C GLN A 137 -9.48 2.63 7.57
N VAL A 138 -8.24 2.39 7.99
CA VAL A 138 -7.91 2.00 9.36
C VAL A 138 -8.31 3.11 10.34
N ALA A 139 -8.06 4.38 10.02
CA ALA A 139 -8.43 5.51 10.88
C ALA A 139 -9.94 5.69 11.01
N ILE A 140 -10.70 5.42 9.94
CA ILE A 140 -12.16 5.43 9.96
C ILE A 140 -12.67 4.23 10.76
N LEU A 141 -12.12 3.03 10.54
CA LEU A 141 -12.48 1.84 11.29
C LEU A 141 -12.14 1.97 12.78
N THR A 142 -11.04 2.64 13.15
CA THR A 142 -10.72 2.93 14.55
C THR A 142 -11.68 3.96 15.14
N LYS A 143 -12.09 4.98 14.37
CA LYS A 143 -13.12 5.94 14.79
C LYS A 143 -14.50 5.29 14.91
N GLU A 144 -14.86 4.36 14.03
CA GLU A 144 -16.08 3.57 14.12
C GLU A 144 -16.01 2.60 15.29
N LEU A 145 -14.84 2.02 15.60
CA LEU A 145 -14.61 1.26 16.82
C LEU A 145 -14.70 2.13 18.07
N GLU A 146 -14.24 3.38 18.03
CA GLU A 146 -14.40 4.34 19.15
C GLU A 146 -15.86 4.77 19.31
N ALA A 147 -16.57 5.04 18.22
CA ALA A 147 -17.98 5.36 18.21
C ALA A 147 -18.82 4.15 18.67
N TYR A 148 -18.51 2.95 18.19
CA TYR A 148 -19.06 1.70 18.68
C TYR A 148 -18.73 1.52 20.16
N LYS A 149 -17.47 1.71 20.60
CA LYS A 149 -17.06 1.71 22.02
C LYS A 149 -17.71 2.82 22.86
N SER A 150 -18.31 3.85 22.26
CA SER A 150 -19.05 4.90 22.98
C SER A 150 -20.55 4.58 23.07
N ILE A 151 -21.12 3.91 22.05
CA ILE A 151 -22.48 3.32 22.08
C ILE A 151 -22.48 2.09 23.01
N ILE A 152 -21.40 1.32 22.96
CA ILE A 152 -21.00 0.25 23.87
C ILE A 152 -20.28 0.83 25.10
N GLY A 153 -20.08 2.16 25.14
CA GLY A 153 -19.44 2.94 26.19
C GLY A 153 -20.31 3.17 27.42
N ASN A 154 -21.33 2.32 27.56
CA ASN A 154 -21.93 1.94 28.82
C ASN A 154 -22.38 0.46 28.87
N ASN A 155 -22.03 -0.37 27.88
CA ASN A 155 -22.44 -1.79 27.77
C ASN A 155 -21.56 -2.68 26.85
N GLY A 156 -20.23 -2.70 26.99
CA GLY A 156 -19.43 -3.81 26.43
C GLY A 156 -17.92 -3.61 26.48
N ASN A 157 -17.30 -4.29 27.43
CA ASN A 157 -15.89 -4.24 27.83
C ASN A 157 -15.58 -3.31 29.02
N ALA A 158 -16.61 -2.91 29.79
CA ALA A 158 -16.60 -3.44 31.14
C ALA A 158 -17.03 -4.89 30.99
N SER A 159 -16.16 -5.83 31.35
CA SER A 159 -16.68 -6.99 32.04
C SER A 159 -17.65 -6.44 33.07
N MET A 160 -18.97 -6.58 32.83
CA MET A 160 -19.79 -7.03 33.93
C MET A 160 -19.00 -8.25 34.40
N LYS A 161 -18.20 -8.09 35.45
CA LYS A 161 -18.19 -9.09 36.50
C LYS A 161 -19.65 -9.21 36.84
N ARG A 162 -20.37 -10.01 36.06
CA ARG A 162 -21.69 -10.48 36.39
C ARG A 162 -21.31 -11.35 37.56
N ASN A 163 -21.34 -10.78 38.75
CA ASN A 163 -21.07 -11.48 39.98
C ASN A 163 -22.26 -12.42 40.13
N ILE A 164 -22.25 -13.49 39.32
CA ILE A 164 -23.26 -14.52 39.33
C ILE A 164 -22.92 -15.31 40.58
N ASN A 165 -23.49 -14.85 41.69
CA ASN A 165 -23.40 -15.54 42.96
C ASN A 165 -24.56 -16.55 42.99
N PHE A 166 -24.22 -17.82 43.00
CA PHE A 166 -25.18 -18.91 43.10
C PHE A 166 -25.58 -19.07 44.58
N PRO A 167 -26.86 -18.89 44.95
CA PRO A 167 -27.31 -19.00 46.34
C PRO A 167 -27.01 -20.37 46.97
N ASP A 168 -26.97 -21.42 46.15
CA ASP A 168 -26.68 -22.81 46.52
C ASP A 168 -25.18 -23.16 46.58
N VAL A 169 -24.31 -22.22 46.19
CA VAL A 169 -22.84 -22.37 46.31
C VAL A 169 -22.31 -21.22 47.17
N PRO A 170 -22.42 -21.30 48.50
CA PRO A 170 -21.91 -20.27 49.40
C PRO A 170 -20.38 -20.16 49.35
N GLY A 171 -19.83 -19.02 49.78
CA GLY A 171 -18.39 -18.73 49.72
C GLY A 171 -17.47 -19.73 50.44
N ASN A 172 -18.01 -20.52 51.36
CA ASN A 172 -17.30 -21.58 52.09
C ASN A 172 -17.44 -22.98 51.44
N HIS A 173 -18.12 -23.09 50.29
CA HIS A 173 -18.28 -24.33 49.56
C HIS A 173 -17.02 -24.63 48.73
N TRP A 174 -16.56 -25.89 48.70
CA TRP A 174 -15.34 -26.29 47.99
C TRP A 174 -15.38 -25.95 46.48
N ALA A 175 -16.57 -25.94 45.88
CA ALA A 175 -16.78 -25.62 44.47
C ALA A 175 -16.89 -24.12 44.16
N TYR A 176 -16.96 -23.26 45.20
CA TYR A 176 -17.24 -21.82 45.04
C TYR A 176 -16.27 -21.14 44.07
N THR A 177 -14.96 -21.28 44.31
CA THR A 177 -13.93 -20.65 43.47
C THR A 177 -13.99 -21.11 42.02
N TYR A 178 -14.27 -22.39 41.78
CA TYR A 178 -14.33 -22.96 40.43
C TYR A 178 -15.57 -22.48 39.67
N VAL A 179 -16.74 -22.54 40.31
CA VAL A 179 -18.00 -22.10 39.73
C VAL A 179 -17.97 -20.60 39.46
N GLN A 180 -17.45 -19.81 40.39
CA GLN A 180 -17.31 -18.36 40.23
C GLN A 180 -16.35 -18.01 39.09
N THR A 181 -15.21 -18.71 38.97
CA THR A 181 -14.26 -18.49 37.86
C THR A 181 -14.89 -18.78 36.50
N LEU A 182 -15.69 -19.84 36.39
CA LEU A 182 -16.38 -20.19 35.15
C LEU A 182 -17.51 -19.22 34.82
N ALA A 183 -18.23 -18.75 35.83
CA ALA A 183 -19.29 -17.76 35.67
C ALA A 183 -18.75 -16.38 35.29
N ASP A 184 -17.65 -15.95 35.92
CA ASP A 184 -16.95 -14.70 35.61
C ASP A 184 -16.42 -14.68 34.17
N LYS A 185 -15.98 -15.84 33.66
CA LYS A 185 -15.55 -16.01 32.25
C LYS A 185 -16.71 -16.15 31.27
N GLY A 186 -17.95 -16.17 31.75
CA GLY A 186 -19.15 -16.34 30.91
C GLY A 186 -19.38 -17.77 30.42
N TYR A 187 -18.57 -18.74 30.86
CA TYR A 187 -18.66 -20.14 30.47
C TYR A 187 -19.85 -20.84 31.13
N LEU A 188 -20.32 -20.28 32.25
CA LEU A 188 -21.42 -20.83 33.03
C LEU A 188 -22.43 -19.76 33.42
N LYS A 189 -23.73 -20.02 33.17
CA LYS A 189 -24.83 -19.07 33.45
C LYS A 189 -25.76 -19.51 34.59
N GLY A 190 -25.73 -20.78 34.99
CA GLY A 190 -26.68 -21.38 35.94
C GLY A 190 -28.05 -21.71 35.32
N TYR A 191 -28.98 -22.12 36.19
CA TYR A 191 -30.36 -22.40 35.81
C TYR A 191 -31.23 -21.12 35.82
N PRO A 192 -32.44 -21.14 35.21
CA PRO A 192 -33.32 -19.96 35.16
C PRO A 192 -33.74 -19.40 36.53
N ASP A 193 -33.69 -20.23 37.57
CA ASP A 193 -33.95 -19.88 38.97
C ASP A 193 -32.73 -19.25 39.68
N GLY A 194 -31.58 -19.17 39.01
CA GLY A 194 -30.37 -18.54 39.53
C GLY A 194 -29.45 -19.45 40.34
N GLU A 195 -29.77 -20.75 40.43
CA GLU A 195 -28.95 -21.74 41.13
C GLU A 195 -27.94 -22.45 40.19
N PHE A 196 -26.88 -23.03 40.76
CA PHE A 196 -25.92 -23.89 40.06
C PHE A 196 -26.32 -25.37 40.06
N LYS A 197 -27.04 -25.82 41.10
CA LYS A 197 -27.52 -27.19 41.36
C LYS A 197 -26.43 -28.26 41.28
N GLY A 198 -25.26 -27.99 41.87
CA GLY A 198 -24.07 -28.86 41.76
C GLY A 198 -24.21 -30.27 42.36
N ASN A 199 -25.23 -30.53 43.17
CA ASN A 199 -25.46 -31.85 43.79
C ASN A 199 -26.20 -32.86 42.91
N ARG A 200 -26.63 -32.45 41.70
CA ARG A 200 -27.29 -33.35 40.75
C ARG A 200 -26.35 -33.72 39.60
N ALA A 201 -26.58 -34.88 39.01
CA ALA A 201 -25.93 -35.23 37.76
C ALA A 201 -26.34 -34.24 36.66
N LEU A 202 -25.36 -33.69 35.95
CA LEU A 202 -25.61 -32.86 34.78
C LEU A 202 -26.19 -33.72 33.66
N THR A 203 -27.18 -33.19 32.95
CA THR A 203 -27.65 -33.83 31.73
C THR A 203 -26.67 -33.59 30.59
N ARG A 204 -26.66 -34.48 29.58
CA ARG A 204 -25.84 -34.31 28.37
C ARG A 204 -26.07 -32.96 27.69
N TYR A 205 -27.31 -32.47 27.71
CA TYR A 205 -27.69 -31.17 27.13
C TYR A 205 -27.14 -29.99 27.94
N GLU A 206 -27.12 -30.09 29.27
CA GLU A 206 -26.58 -29.04 30.14
C GLU A 206 -25.06 -28.95 30.00
N TYR A 207 -24.39 -30.10 29.87
CA TYR A 207 -22.96 -30.14 29.58
C TYR A 207 -22.62 -29.50 28.23
N ALA A 208 -23.39 -29.84 27.18
CA ALA A 208 -23.24 -29.23 25.86
C ALA A 208 -23.48 -27.71 25.87
N ALA A 209 -24.43 -27.22 26.69
CA ALA A 209 -24.69 -25.78 26.84
C ALA A 209 -23.52 -25.02 27.48
N ILE A 210 -22.82 -25.65 28.44
CA ILE A 210 -21.59 -25.08 29.05
C ILE A 210 -20.48 -24.99 28.01
N ILE A 211 -20.27 -26.05 27.20
CA ILE A 211 -19.28 -26.05 26.11
C ILE A 211 -19.61 -24.95 25.09
N TYR A 212 -20.87 -24.84 24.69
CA TYR A 212 -21.33 -23.81 23.75
C TYR A 212 -21.07 -22.39 24.29
N CYS A 213 -21.34 -22.14 25.58
CA CYS A 213 -21.03 -20.86 26.22
C CYS A 213 -19.51 -20.63 26.29
N ALA A 214 -18.72 -21.66 26.59
CA ALA A 214 -17.26 -21.55 26.62
C ALA A 214 -16.69 -21.15 25.26
N LEU A 215 -17.18 -21.73 24.16
CA LEU A 215 -16.77 -21.39 22.80
C LEU A 215 -17.12 -19.95 22.42
N GLN A 216 -18.34 -19.50 22.72
CA GLN A 216 -18.76 -18.12 22.45
C GLN A 216 -17.92 -17.08 23.22
N ASN A 217 -17.44 -17.44 24.41
CA ASN A 217 -16.65 -16.56 25.27
C ASN A 217 -15.12 -16.81 25.14
N GLY A 218 -14.68 -17.44 24.04
CA GLY A 218 -13.26 -17.53 23.69
C GLY A 218 -12.43 -18.52 24.51
N ALA A 219 -13.03 -19.60 25.00
CA ALA A 219 -12.28 -20.69 25.64
C ALA A 219 -11.25 -21.31 24.67
N PRO A 220 -10.06 -21.71 25.14
CA PRO A 220 -9.04 -22.30 24.29
C PRO A 220 -9.54 -23.57 23.60
N SER A 221 -9.35 -23.65 22.27
CA SER A 221 -9.64 -24.84 21.47
C SER A 221 -8.54 -25.89 21.62
N ASP A 222 -8.36 -26.41 22.84
CA ASP A 222 -7.39 -27.46 23.14
C ASP A 222 -7.89 -28.86 22.73
N GLY A 223 -7.03 -29.88 22.83
CA GLY A 223 -7.36 -31.25 22.44
C GLY A 223 -8.50 -31.88 23.25
N ASN A 224 -8.82 -31.38 24.45
CA ASN A 224 -9.92 -31.89 25.26
C ASN A 224 -11.25 -31.23 24.87
N MET A 225 -11.21 -29.94 24.54
CA MET A 225 -12.35 -29.20 23.98
C MET A 225 -12.75 -29.77 22.62
N ILE A 226 -11.78 -30.07 21.75
CA ILE A 226 -12.03 -30.63 20.42
C ILE A 226 -12.72 -32.01 20.52
N ARG A 227 -12.28 -32.87 21.44
CA ARG A 227 -12.94 -34.17 21.69
C ARG A 227 -14.36 -34.01 22.22
N SER A 228 -14.57 -33.07 23.15
CA SER A 228 -15.90 -32.78 23.69
C SER A 228 -16.85 -32.22 22.61
N MET A 229 -16.35 -31.46 21.65
CA MET A 229 -17.13 -30.97 20.51
C MET A 229 -17.57 -32.09 19.57
N ASP A 230 -16.73 -33.11 19.38
CA ASP A 230 -17.04 -34.29 18.56
C ASP A 230 -18.07 -35.18 19.27
N GLU A 231 -17.87 -35.45 20.56
CA GLU A 231 -18.76 -36.32 21.35
C GLU A 231 -20.16 -35.74 21.62
N PHE A 232 -20.27 -34.41 21.74
CA PHE A 232 -21.53 -33.71 22.06
C PHE A 232 -22.02 -32.82 20.92
N GLY A 233 -21.51 -32.99 19.69
CA GLY A 233 -21.81 -32.11 18.56
C GLY A 233 -23.29 -32.01 18.21
N THR A 234 -24.06 -33.11 18.39
CA THR A 234 -25.50 -33.12 18.13
C THR A 234 -26.29 -32.31 19.16
N GLU A 235 -25.85 -32.32 20.43
CA GLU A 235 -26.44 -31.59 21.54
C GLU A 235 -26.03 -30.11 21.52
N ILE A 236 -24.79 -29.77 21.13
CA ILE A 236 -24.33 -28.39 20.94
C ILE A 236 -25.13 -27.69 19.83
N SER A 237 -25.41 -28.41 18.74
CA SER A 237 -26.23 -27.90 17.63
C SER A 237 -27.65 -27.54 18.09
N LYS A 238 -28.21 -28.32 19.01
CA LYS A 238 -29.52 -28.04 19.65
C LYS A 238 -29.45 -26.91 20.68
N ALA A 239 -28.33 -26.79 21.41
CA ALA A 239 -28.12 -25.70 22.36
C ALA A 239 -28.09 -24.31 21.68
N ARG A 240 -27.63 -24.24 20.43
CA ARG A 240 -27.71 -23.04 19.59
C ARG A 240 -29.15 -22.54 19.40
N GLU A 241 -30.14 -23.44 19.42
CA GLU A 241 -31.55 -23.09 19.20
C GLU A 241 -32.19 -22.45 20.44
N LEU A 242 -31.72 -22.78 21.65
CA LEU A 242 -32.20 -22.20 22.90
C LEU A 242 -31.85 -20.71 23.04
N ASP A 243 -30.76 -20.25 22.42
CA ASP A 243 -30.37 -18.83 22.39
C ASP A 243 -31.18 -18.02 21.33
N ARG A 244 -31.76 -18.69 20.31
CA ARG A 244 -32.57 -18.02 19.26
C ARG A 244 -33.95 -17.56 19.74
N PHE A 245 -34.52 -18.18 20.78
CA PHE A 245 -35.84 -17.79 21.31
C PHE A 245 -35.85 -16.48 22.12
N ARG A 246 -34.70 -15.82 22.32
CA ARG A 246 -34.63 -14.51 23.03
C ARG A 246 -34.65 -13.30 22.08
N VAL A 247 -34.59 -13.50 20.77
CA VAL A 247 -34.65 -12.41 19.77
C VAL A 247 -36.00 -12.42 19.05
N ASP A 248 -37.08 -12.17 19.79
CA ASP A 248 -38.35 -11.73 19.17
C ASP A 248 -39.22 -10.96 20.18
N ARG A 249 -38.82 -9.71 20.43
CA ARG A 249 -39.77 -8.63 20.70
C ARG A 249 -39.17 -7.33 20.19
N ILE A 250 -39.40 -7.08 18.90
CA ILE A 250 -39.17 -5.79 18.25
C ILE A 250 -39.91 -4.71 19.04
N SER A 251 -39.15 -3.73 19.51
CA SER A 251 -39.63 -2.43 19.95
C SER A 251 -40.14 -1.65 18.73
N GLY A 252 -41.45 -1.50 18.62
CA GLY A 252 -42.09 -0.46 17.82
C GLY A 252 -43.08 0.28 18.70
N LYS A 253 -42.67 1.44 19.23
CA LYS A 253 -43.60 2.46 19.71
C LYS A 253 -43.52 3.62 18.75
N ASP A 254 -44.63 3.90 18.08
CA ASP A 254 -45.04 5.27 17.79
C ASP A 254 -46.54 5.40 18.07
N ASN A 255 -46.86 6.51 18.73
CA ASN A 255 -48.17 6.90 19.22
C ASN A 255 -49.03 7.47 18.10
N ASP A 256 -50.36 7.25 18.14
CA ASP A 256 -51.31 8.32 17.80
C ASP A 256 -52.70 8.14 18.44
N ARG A 257 -53.10 9.24 19.09
CA ARG A 257 -54.45 9.80 19.32
C ARG A 257 -55.52 9.10 20.19
N LYS A 258 -55.70 9.79 21.34
CA LYS A 258 -56.95 10.39 21.87
C LYS A 258 -57.86 9.50 22.74
N SER A 259 -57.74 9.79 24.04
CA SER A 259 -58.79 9.87 25.05
C SER A 259 -60.19 10.21 24.50
N LYS A 260 -61.17 9.34 24.82
CA LYS A 260 -62.42 9.62 25.56
C LYS A 260 -63.13 8.27 25.78
N MET A 261 -63.21 7.81 27.03
CA MET A 261 -64.35 7.96 27.93
C MET A 261 -65.48 6.93 27.69
N ASN A 262 -65.60 6.06 28.70
CA ASN A 262 -66.82 5.51 29.30
C ASN A 262 -67.67 4.44 28.59
N ALA A 263 -67.87 3.40 29.41
CA ALA A 263 -69.14 2.79 29.81
C ALA A 263 -69.77 1.73 28.90
N ASP A 264 -69.75 0.54 29.49
CA ASP A 264 -70.87 -0.39 29.65
C ASP A 264 -71.26 -1.36 28.53
N SER A 265 -71.69 -2.50 29.04
CA SER A 265 -72.24 -3.66 28.34
C SER A 265 -73.69 -3.40 27.94
N TYR A 266 -74.13 -4.07 26.87
CA TYR A 266 -75.48 -4.13 26.29
C TYR A 266 -75.93 -2.94 25.41
#